data_AF-A0A931QYX9-F1
#
_entry.id   AF-A0A931QYX9-F1
#
_cell.length_a   1.000
_cell.length_b   1.000
_cell.length_c   1.000
_cell.angle_alpha   90.00
_cell.angle_beta   90.00
_cell.angle_gamma   90.00
#
_symmetry.space_group_name_H-M   'P 1'
#
loop_
_entity.id
_entity.type
_entity.pdbx_description
1 polymer ?
#
loop_
_entity_poly.entity_id
_entity_poly.type
_entity_poly.pdbx_seq_one_letter_code
_entity_poly.pdbx_strand_id
1 'polypeptide(L)'
;MTRRVAVTGVGLVSAVGVGTEETWKNILAGKNGVAPITHFDTAGFSATIAAEVKGFDPLQYVEKKELKKMGLFIQFALAAAQFAMEQSGLKITPEIADRVGVYIGSGIGGFDVIEREHTALMQGGPRRISPFFIPASIVNLASGFVSIRWGAKGPNSATCTACSSSAHAVGDSYKIISRCDADVMICGGAEAAITPMGVGGFASMRALSTRNDEPERASRPFDRERDGFVIGEGAGILILEEMGLAV
;
A
#
# COMPACT_ATOMS: atom_id res chain seq x y z
N MET A 1 -22.89 20.48 14.22
CA MET A 1 -21.66 21.17 13.81
C MET A 1 -20.78 20.17 13.09
N THR A 2 -20.10 20.56 12.01
CA THR A 2 -19.15 19.68 11.30
C THR A 2 -17.88 19.55 12.15
N ARG A 3 -17.49 18.32 12.48
CA ARG A 3 -16.27 18.06 13.25
C ARG A 3 -15.03 18.43 12.44
N ARG A 4 -14.03 19.02 13.10
CA ARG A 4 -12.72 19.32 12.50
C ARG A 4 -11.85 18.07 12.61
N VAL A 5 -11.00 17.85 11.61
CA VAL A 5 -10.15 16.65 11.52
C VAL A 5 -8.69 17.10 11.37
N ALA A 6 -7.80 16.51 12.15
CA ALA A 6 -6.37 16.71 12.09
C ALA A 6 -5.67 15.44 11.59
N VAL A 7 -4.48 15.61 10.99
CA VAL A 7 -3.55 14.50 10.74
C VAL A 7 -2.58 14.45 11.91
N THR A 8 -2.58 13.35 12.66
CA THR A 8 -1.75 13.17 13.87
C THR A 8 -0.59 12.20 13.65
N GLY A 9 -0.65 11.37 12.60
CA GLY A 9 0.43 10.44 12.26
C GLY A 9 0.51 10.15 10.77
N VAL A 10 1.72 9.88 10.30
CA VAL A 10 2.07 9.58 8.93
C VAL A 10 3.04 8.40 8.90
N GLY A 11 2.74 7.42 8.07
CA GLY A 11 3.54 6.21 7.90
C GLY A 11 3.79 5.91 6.44
N LEU A 12 5.06 5.71 6.08
CA LEU A 12 5.49 5.54 4.69
C LEU A 12 6.36 4.30 4.49
N VAL A 13 6.10 3.57 3.42
CA VAL A 13 6.97 2.56 2.82
C VAL A 13 7.04 2.85 1.34
N SER A 14 8.24 3.06 0.79
CA SER A 14 8.44 3.49 -0.60
C SER A 14 9.75 2.99 -1.19
N ALA A 15 9.92 3.16 -2.50
CA ALA A 15 11.17 2.84 -3.19
C ALA A 15 12.38 3.69 -2.75
N VAL A 16 12.15 4.78 -2.02
CA VAL A 16 13.20 5.66 -1.50
C VAL A 16 13.36 5.59 0.01
N GLY A 17 12.67 4.67 0.71
CA GLY A 17 12.84 4.49 2.15
C GLY A 17 11.76 3.62 2.80
N VAL A 18 12.11 2.99 3.91
CA VAL A 18 11.18 2.24 4.76
C VAL A 18 11.09 2.96 6.10
N GLY A 19 9.98 3.65 6.32
CA GLY A 19 9.80 4.56 7.46
C GLY A 19 9.64 6.02 7.02
N THR A 20 8.90 6.78 7.82
CA THR A 20 8.48 8.15 7.50
C THR A 20 9.66 9.11 7.38
N GLU A 21 10.55 9.13 8.38
CA GLU A 21 11.69 10.07 8.43
C GLU A 21 12.71 9.79 7.32
N GLU A 22 13.05 8.52 7.08
CA GLU A 22 13.98 8.14 6.01
C GLU A 22 13.40 8.51 4.64
N THR A 23 12.14 8.15 4.38
CA THR A 23 11.46 8.46 3.13
C THR A 23 11.45 9.97 2.89
N TRP A 24 11.06 10.76 3.90
CA TRP A 24 10.99 12.22 3.78
C TRP A 24 12.35 12.85 3.51
N LYS A 25 13.38 12.44 4.26
CA LYS A 25 14.76 12.88 4.05
C LYS A 25 15.24 12.59 2.63
N ASN A 26 14.97 11.40 2.11
CA ASN A 26 15.41 10.98 0.78
C ASN A 26 14.66 11.71 -0.35
N ILE A 27 13.37 12.00 -0.17
CA ILE A 27 12.61 12.86 -1.08
C ILE A 27 13.21 14.27 -1.14
N LEU A 28 13.48 14.90 0.02
CA LEU A 28 14.10 16.23 0.07
C LEU A 28 15.49 16.26 -0.57
N ALA A 29 16.23 15.17 -0.50
CA ALA A 29 17.54 15.01 -1.14
C ALA A 29 17.47 14.66 -2.64
N GLY A 30 16.26 14.54 -3.23
CA GLY A 30 16.09 14.18 -4.63
C GLY A 30 16.56 12.76 -4.96
N LYS A 31 16.51 11.83 -4.00
CA LYS A 31 16.92 10.44 -4.22
C LYS A 31 15.96 9.76 -5.20
N ASN A 32 16.54 8.95 -6.09
CA ASN A 32 15.78 8.17 -7.05
C ASN A 32 15.57 6.73 -6.56
N GLY A 33 14.33 6.24 -6.63
CA GLY A 33 13.97 4.86 -6.31
C GLY A 33 13.90 3.91 -7.51
N VAL A 34 13.90 4.44 -8.74
CA VAL A 34 13.76 3.68 -9.99
C VAL A 34 15.06 2.94 -10.33
N ALA A 35 14.94 1.66 -10.65
CA ALA A 35 16.03 0.77 -11.05
C ALA A 35 15.50 -0.35 -11.96
N PRO A 36 16.37 -1.18 -12.56
CA PRO A 36 15.94 -2.43 -13.19
C PRO A 36 15.16 -3.30 -12.20
N ILE A 37 14.09 -3.94 -12.68
CA ILE A 37 13.26 -4.86 -11.89
C ILE A 37 14.10 -6.04 -11.41
N THR A 38 13.95 -6.39 -10.13
CA THR A 38 14.64 -7.53 -9.50
C THR A 38 13.68 -8.61 -9.01
N HIS A 39 12.37 -8.31 -8.90
CA HIS A 39 11.36 -9.27 -8.43
C HIS A 39 11.15 -10.47 -9.36
N PHE A 40 11.42 -10.35 -10.66
CA PHE A 40 11.26 -11.42 -11.65
C PHE A 40 12.15 -11.21 -12.89
N ASP A 41 12.27 -12.24 -13.73
CA ASP A 41 12.98 -12.15 -15.02
C ASP A 41 12.16 -11.35 -16.04
N THR A 42 12.74 -10.25 -16.53
CA THR A 42 12.11 -9.32 -17.47
C THR A 42 12.38 -9.65 -18.94
N ALA A 43 12.97 -10.80 -19.26
CA ALA A 43 13.14 -11.24 -20.63
C ALA A 43 11.81 -11.20 -21.42
N GLY A 44 11.80 -10.44 -22.52
CA GLY A 44 10.62 -10.26 -23.37
C GLY A 44 9.66 -9.13 -22.97
N PHE A 45 9.90 -8.43 -21.86
CA PHE A 45 9.14 -7.24 -21.47
C PHE A 45 9.68 -5.99 -22.17
N SER A 46 8.79 -5.07 -22.57
CA SER A 46 9.19 -3.78 -23.15
C SER A 46 9.64 -2.77 -22.09
N ALA A 47 9.08 -2.84 -20.89
CA ALA A 47 9.49 -2.06 -19.72
C ALA A 47 10.15 -3.00 -18.70
N THR A 48 11.39 -2.70 -18.33
CA THR A 48 12.21 -3.56 -17.45
C THR A 48 12.67 -2.81 -16.19
N ILE A 49 12.04 -1.67 -15.89
CA ILE A 49 12.38 -0.77 -14.79
C ILE A 49 11.17 -0.52 -13.90
N ALA A 50 11.41 -0.36 -12.61
CA ALA A 50 10.37 -0.05 -11.62
C ALA A 50 10.96 0.65 -10.39
N ALA A 51 10.08 1.19 -9.56
CA ALA A 51 10.40 1.71 -8.24
C ALA A 51 10.02 0.67 -7.17
N GLU A 52 10.85 -0.38 -7.04
CA GLU A 52 10.72 -1.42 -6.02
C GLU A 52 11.07 -0.90 -4.62
N VAL A 53 10.36 -1.37 -3.58
CA VAL A 53 10.71 -1.07 -2.19
C VAL A 53 11.97 -1.85 -1.83
N LYS A 54 13.02 -1.14 -1.40
CA LYS A 54 14.34 -1.72 -1.07
C LYS A 54 14.49 -1.91 0.44
N GLY A 55 15.14 -3.00 0.84
CA GLY A 55 15.49 -3.25 2.24
C GLY A 55 14.30 -3.53 3.16
N PHE A 56 13.13 -3.83 2.62
CA PHE A 56 11.97 -4.20 3.40
C PHE A 56 12.07 -5.64 3.91
N ASP A 57 12.13 -5.80 5.23
CA ASP A 57 12.02 -7.10 5.89
C ASP A 57 10.64 -7.25 6.52
N PRO A 58 9.75 -8.11 5.98
CA PRO A 58 8.41 -8.25 6.49
C PRO A 58 8.37 -8.90 7.88
N LEU A 59 9.44 -9.59 8.31
CA LEU A 59 9.52 -10.22 9.64
C LEU A 59 9.63 -9.20 10.78
N GLN A 60 10.00 -7.95 10.48
CA GLN A 60 9.97 -6.87 11.46
C GLN A 60 8.54 -6.44 11.82
N TYR A 61 7.57 -6.75 10.95
CA TYR A 61 6.19 -6.31 11.10
C TYR A 61 5.22 -7.48 11.26
N VAL A 62 5.53 -8.65 10.73
CA VAL A 62 4.59 -9.78 10.67
C VAL A 62 5.27 -11.04 11.21
N GLU A 63 4.58 -11.74 12.11
CA GLU A 63 5.05 -13.04 12.59
C GLU A 63 5.21 -14.02 11.42
N LYS A 64 6.31 -14.80 11.42
CA LYS A 64 6.65 -15.73 10.33
C LYS A 64 5.51 -16.66 9.91
N LYS A 65 4.68 -17.12 10.86
CA LYS A 65 3.53 -18.02 10.61
C LYS A 65 2.36 -17.32 9.89
N GLU A 66 2.25 -16.00 10.01
CA GLU A 66 1.19 -15.18 9.44
C GLU A 66 1.56 -14.67 8.03
N LEU A 67 2.84 -14.57 7.69
CA LEU A 67 3.31 -14.09 6.38
C LEU A 67 2.64 -14.78 5.19
N LYS A 68 2.50 -16.11 5.24
CA LYS A 68 1.87 -16.89 4.16
C LYS A 68 0.39 -16.56 3.92
N LYS A 69 -0.23 -15.81 4.84
CA LYS A 69 -1.64 -15.42 4.78
C LYS A 69 -1.84 -14.01 4.19
N MET A 70 -0.75 -13.33 3.80
CA MET A 70 -0.76 -11.94 3.37
C MET A 70 -0.03 -11.78 2.03
N GLY A 71 -0.64 -11.11 1.07
CA GLY A 71 0.07 -10.58 -0.10
C GLY A 71 0.99 -9.42 0.31
N LEU A 72 1.97 -9.09 -0.53
CA LEU A 72 2.98 -8.08 -0.20
C LEU A 72 2.37 -6.69 0.10
N PHE A 73 1.29 -6.31 -0.60
CA PHE A 73 0.60 -5.04 -0.35
C PHE A 73 0.04 -4.92 1.08
N ILE A 74 -0.42 -6.03 1.68
CA ILE A 74 -0.89 -6.06 3.07
C ILE A 74 0.29 -5.88 4.04
N GLN A 75 1.44 -6.47 3.71
CA GLN A 75 2.65 -6.35 4.51
C GLN A 75 3.14 -4.89 4.53
N PHE A 76 3.12 -4.21 3.37
CA PHE A 76 3.40 -2.77 3.30
C PHE A 76 2.39 -1.94 4.09
N ALA A 77 1.09 -2.24 4.00
CA ALA A 77 0.05 -1.55 4.77
C ALA A 77 0.28 -1.67 6.28
N LEU A 78 0.64 -2.86 6.78
CA LEU A 78 0.94 -3.10 8.19
C LEU A 78 2.18 -2.34 8.66
N ALA A 79 3.23 -2.31 7.84
CA ALA A 79 4.45 -1.56 8.16
C ALA A 79 4.21 -0.05 8.17
N ALA A 80 3.54 0.49 7.14
CA ALA A 80 3.17 1.90 7.11
C ALA A 80 2.23 2.27 8.26
N ALA A 81 1.25 1.43 8.59
CA ALA A 81 0.38 1.66 9.74
C ALA A 81 1.16 1.67 11.07
N GLN A 82 2.19 0.83 11.21
CA GLN A 82 3.06 0.85 12.40
C GLN A 82 3.74 2.21 12.56
N PHE A 83 4.38 2.73 11.51
CA PHE A 83 5.02 4.05 11.56
C PHE A 83 4.02 5.17 11.85
N ALA A 84 2.82 5.13 11.24
CA ALA A 84 1.79 6.13 11.47
C ALA A 84 1.27 6.12 12.92
N MET A 85 1.01 4.93 13.47
CA MET A 85 0.55 4.75 14.86
C MET A 85 1.62 5.11 15.89
N GLU A 86 2.90 4.84 15.59
CA GLU A 86 4.02 5.27 16.42
C GLU A 86 4.15 6.79 16.43
N GLN A 87 4.05 7.43 15.27
CA GLN A 87 4.16 8.89 15.15
C GLN A 87 3.00 9.62 15.83
N SER A 88 1.77 9.09 15.76
CA SER A 88 0.62 9.71 16.45
C SER A 88 0.62 9.50 17.97
N GLY A 89 1.35 8.49 18.47
CA GLY A 89 1.30 8.12 19.88
C GLY A 89 -0.03 7.49 20.33
N LEU A 90 -0.99 7.30 19.42
CA LEU A 90 -2.32 6.77 19.71
C LEU A 90 -2.25 5.38 20.34
N LYS A 91 -2.99 5.19 21.44
CA LYS A 91 -3.22 3.89 22.08
C LYS A 91 -4.69 3.55 21.99
N ILE A 92 -5.01 2.49 21.23
CA ILE A 92 -6.39 2.00 21.11
C ILE A 92 -6.69 1.11 22.30
N THR A 93 -7.53 1.61 23.20
CA THR A 93 -8.01 0.89 24.37
C THR A 93 -9.43 0.36 24.10
N PRO A 94 -9.94 -0.59 24.92
CA PRO A 94 -11.31 -1.09 24.77
C PRO A 94 -12.38 0.01 24.78
N GLU A 95 -12.14 1.11 25.48
CA GLU A 95 -13.08 2.23 25.62
C GLU A 95 -13.22 3.05 24.33
N ILE A 96 -12.17 3.15 23.51
CA ILE A 96 -12.19 3.92 22.25
C ILE A 96 -12.24 3.04 21.01
N ALA A 97 -12.03 1.72 21.13
CA ALA A 97 -11.90 0.79 20.01
C ALA A 97 -13.05 0.90 18.98
N ASP A 98 -14.30 1.01 19.44
CA ASP A 98 -15.49 1.11 18.59
C ASP A 98 -15.59 2.45 17.84
N ARG A 99 -14.76 3.42 18.21
CA ARG A 99 -14.66 4.76 17.60
C ARG A 99 -13.42 4.92 16.72
N VAL A 100 -12.58 3.90 16.63
CA VAL A 100 -11.41 3.89 15.74
C VAL A 100 -11.69 2.97 14.56
N GLY A 101 -11.76 3.57 13.36
CA GLY A 101 -11.97 2.85 12.11
C GLY A 101 -10.69 2.67 11.29
N VAL A 102 -10.80 1.87 10.23
CA VAL A 102 -9.71 1.61 9.28
C VAL A 102 -10.23 1.68 7.85
N TYR A 103 -9.57 2.47 7.00
CA TYR A 103 -9.96 2.63 5.60
C TYR A 103 -8.72 2.69 4.70
N ILE A 104 -8.27 1.56 4.21
CA ILE A 104 -7.05 1.41 3.41
C ILE A 104 -7.43 0.87 2.04
N GLY A 105 -7.17 1.67 1.01
CA GLY A 105 -7.41 1.28 -0.38
C GLY A 105 -6.24 0.56 -1.03
N SER A 106 -6.53 -0.13 -2.12
CA SER A 106 -5.53 -0.64 -3.07
C SER A 106 -6.12 -0.53 -4.47
N GLY A 107 -5.28 -0.42 -5.50
CA GLY A 107 -5.74 -0.39 -6.89
C GLY A 107 -6.06 -1.79 -7.39
N ILE A 108 -5.17 -2.76 -7.12
CA ILE A 108 -5.30 -4.14 -7.58
C ILE A 108 -5.35 -5.13 -6.41
N GLY A 109 -4.54 -4.91 -5.37
CA GLY A 109 -4.43 -5.82 -4.22
C GLY A 109 -3.32 -6.86 -4.42
N GLY A 110 -3.56 -8.11 -4.03
CA GLY A 110 -2.52 -9.16 -4.02
C GLY A 110 -2.28 -9.79 -5.38
N PHE A 111 -1.79 -9.00 -6.35
CA PHE A 111 -1.54 -9.48 -7.71
C PHE A 111 -0.50 -10.61 -7.73
N ASP A 112 0.53 -10.50 -6.90
CA ASP A 112 1.55 -11.51 -6.66
C ASP A 112 0.94 -12.86 -6.24
N VAL A 113 -0.05 -12.80 -5.35
CA VAL A 113 -0.78 -13.97 -4.86
C VAL A 113 -1.63 -14.57 -5.98
N ILE A 114 -2.38 -13.74 -6.71
CA ILE A 114 -3.23 -14.19 -7.82
C ILE A 114 -2.40 -14.94 -8.87
N GLU A 115 -1.26 -14.39 -9.28
CA GLU A 115 -0.38 -15.04 -10.26
C GLU A 115 0.20 -16.37 -9.76
N ARG A 116 0.68 -16.40 -8.52
CA ARG A 116 1.21 -17.62 -7.88
C ARG A 116 0.14 -18.72 -7.83
N GLU A 117 -1.05 -18.39 -7.36
CA GLU A 117 -2.14 -19.36 -7.17
C GLU A 117 -2.75 -19.81 -8.51
N HIS A 118 -2.85 -18.91 -9.49
CA HIS A 118 -3.23 -19.27 -10.85
C HIS A 118 -2.22 -20.26 -11.47
N THR A 119 -0.92 -20.01 -11.30
CA THR A 119 0.13 -20.91 -11.76
C THR A 119 0.02 -22.28 -11.09
N ALA A 120 -0.18 -22.31 -9.77
CA ALA A 120 -0.36 -23.55 -9.02
C ALA A 120 -1.59 -24.35 -9.50
N LEU A 121 -2.70 -23.66 -9.80
CA LEU A 121 -3.90 -24.25 -10.40
C LEU A 121 -3.59 -24.87 -11.77
N MET A 122 -2.93 -24.13 -12.66
CA MET A 122 -2.63 -24.62 -14.02
C MET A 122 -1.68 -25.83 -14.02
N GLN A 123 -0.74 -25.88 -13.08
CA GLN A 123 0.26 -26.95 -13.00
C GLN A 123 -0.23 -28.21 -12.26
N GLY A 124 -1.19 -28.10 -11.34
CA GLY A 124 -1.57 -29.24 -10.50
C GLY A 124 -3.02 -29.27 -10.04
N GLY A 125 -3.89 -28.48 -10.66
CA GLY A 125 -5.32 -28.46 -10.41
C GLY A 125 -5.73 -27.76 -9.11
N PRO A 126 -7.04 -27.71 -8.80
CA PRO A 126 -7.60 -26.89 -7.72
C PRO A 126 -7.07 -27.22 -6.32
N ARG A 127 -6.62 -28.45 -6.09
CA ARG A 127 -6.06 -28.89 -4.78
C ARG A 127 -4.72 -28.22 -4.44
N ARG A 128 -4.07 -27.57 -5.40
CA ARG A 128 -2.82 -26.83 -5.19
C ARG A 128 -3.04 -25.38 -4.76
N ILE A 129 -4.26 -24.88 -4.86
CA ILE A 129 -4.59 -23.52 -4.44
C ILE A 129 -4.49 -23.44 -2.91
N SER A 130 -3.75 -22.45 -2.42
CA SER A 130 -3.60 -22.15 -1.01
C SER A 130 -4.96 -21.82 -0.38
N PRO A 131 -5.28 -22.34 0.83
CA PRO A 131 -6.47 -21.92 1.57
C PRO A 131 -6.41 -20.42 1.96
N PHE A 132 -5.24 -19.80 1.87
CA PHE A 132 -5.06 -18.37 2.13
C PHE A 132 -5.11 -17.52 0.86
N PHE A 133 -5.39 -18.08 -0.31
CA PHE A 133 -5.48 -17.32 -1.57
C PHE A 133 -6.40 -16.10 -1.43
N ILE A 134 -7.65 -16.31 -1.05
CA ILE A 134 -8.64 -15.23 -0.96
C ILE A 134 -8.24 -14.19 0.10
N PRO A 135 -7.94 -14.55 1.37
CA PRO A 135 -7.50 -13.58 2.38
C PRO A 135 -6.23 -12.81 2.01
N ALA A 136 -5.30 -13.43 1.29
CA ALA A 136 -4.05 -12.79 0.91
C ALA A 136 -4.19 -11.84 -0.30
N SER A 137 -5.30 -11.92 -1.05
CA SER A 137 -5.44 -11.22 -2.34
C SER A 137 -6.42 -10.04 -2.32
N ILE A 138 -7.54 -10.16 -1.60
CA ILE A 138 -8.64 -9.18 -1.70
C ILE A 138 -8.28 -7.84 -1.05
N VAL A 139 -8.57 -6.74 -1.74
CA VAL A 139 -8.16 -5.38 -1.41
C VAL A 139 -8.46 -4.98 0.05
N ASN A 140 -9.64 -5.32 0.56
CA ASN A 140 -10.08 -4.90 1.89
C ASN A 140 -9.31 -5.57 3.05
N LEU A 141 -8.51 -6.59 2.78
CA LEU A 141 -7.74 -7.27 3.83
C LEU A 141 -6.56 -6.44 4.32
N ALA A 142 -6.10 -5.42 3.58
CA ALA A 142 -5.20 -4.42 4.17
C ALA A 142 -5.85 -3.74 5.40
N SER A 143 -7.07 -3.25 5.27
CA SER A 143 -7.83 -2.69 6.39
C SER A 143 -8.15 -3.74 7.46
N GLY A 144 -8.50 -4.96 7.04
CA GLY A 144 -8.80 -6.06 7.95
C GLY A 144 -7.63 -6.41 8.87
N PHE A 145 -6.43 -6.61 8.31
CA PHE A 145 -5.24 -6.95 9.10
C PHE A 145 -4.79 -5.80 10.00
N VAL A 146 -4.86 -4.55 9.54
CA VAL A 146 -4.57 -3.37 10.38
C VAL A 146 -5.58 -3.26 11.53
N SER A 147 -6.87 -3.44 11.26
CA SER A 147 -7.91 -3.47 12.31
C SER A 147 -7.65 -4.54 13.36
N ILE A 148 -7.33 -5.78 12.94
CA ILE A 148 -6.99 -6.88 13.84
C ILE A 148 -5.76 -6.56 14.69
N ARG A 149 -4.70 -6.01 14.09
CA ARG A 149 -3.44 -5.73 14.78
C ARG A 149 -3.58 -4.70 15.90
N TRP A 150 -4.38 -3.66 15.68
CA TRP A 150 -4.52 -2.55 16.62
C TRP A 150 -5.83 -2.55 17.41
N GLY A 151 -6.72 -3.52 17.17
CA GLY A 151 -8.00 -3.61 17.88
C GLY A 151 -9.00 -2.50 17.51
N ALA A 152 -8.87 -1.91 16.32
CA ALA A 152 -9.79 -0.89 15.80
C ALA A 152 -11.10 -1.55 15.35
N LYS A 153 -12.22 -1.21 16.00
CA LYS A 153 -13.54 -1.85 15.83
C LYS A 153 -14.61 -0.94 15.21
N GLY A 154 -14.27 0.30 14.92
CA GLY A 154 -15.11 1.24 14.20
C GLY A 154 -15.26 0.87 12.71
N PRO A 155 -15.69 1.83 11.87
CA PRO A 155 -15.89 1.60 10.44
C PRO A 155 -14.65 0.99 9.76
N ASN A 156 -14.82 -0.17 9.12
CA ASN A 156 -13.75 -0.88 8.41
C ASN A 156 -14.15 -1.07 6.94
N SER A 157 -13.40 -0.45 6.02
CA SER A 157 -13.68 -0.54 4.59
C SER A 157 -12.42 -0.37 3.74
N ALA A 158 -12.57 -0.46 2.43
CA ALA A 158 -11.49 -0.24 1.48
C ALA A 158 -12.04 0.22 0.12
N THR A 159 -11.35 1.17 -0.49
CA THR A 159 -11.64 1.68 -1.82
C THR A 159 -10.76 0.99 -2.86
N CYS A 160 -11.37 0.68 -4.00
CA CYS A 160 -10.67 0.20 -5.19
C CYS A 160 -11.11 1.08 -6.37
N THR A 161 -10.34 2.13 -6.61
CA THR A 161 -10.58 3.14 -7.66
C THR A 161 -9.28 3.44 -8.40
N ALA A 162 -8.47 2.41 -8.67
CA ALA A 162 -7.16 2.52 -9.31
C ALA A 162 -6.25 3.56 -8.61
N CYS A 163 -5.61 4.46 -9.36
CA CYS A 163 -4.66 5.44 -8.84
C CYS A 163 -5.25 6.40 -7.78
N SER A 164 -6.58 6.57 -7.73
CA SER A 164 -7.24 7.41 -6.72
C SER A 164 -7.64 6.68 -5.44
N SER A 165 -7.38 5.37 -5.31
CA SER A 165 -7.82 4.56 -4.16
C SER A 165 -7.47 5.17 -2.82
N SER A 166 -6.20 5.54 -2.61
CA SER A 166 -5.75 6.11 -1.33
C SER A 166 -6.32 7.49 -1.06
N ALA A 167 -6.42 8.35 -2.09
CA ALA A 167 -7.02 9.68 -1.95
C ALA A 167 -8.51 9.58 -1.57
N HIS A 168 -9.26 8.67 -2.19
CA HIS A 168 -10.65 8.40 -1.81
C HIS A 168 -10.76 7.82 -0.40
N ALA A 169 -9.88 6.90 -0.01
CA ALA A 169 -9.87 6.33 1.34
C ALA A 169 -9.66 7.42 2.43
N VAL A 170 -8.74 8.35 2.18
CA VAL A 170 -8.49 9.51 3.07
C VAL A 170 -9.70 10.44 3.09
N GLY A 171 -10.28 10.75 1.92
CA GLY A 171 -11.47 11.61 1.82
C GLY A 171 -12.70 11.02 2.52
N ASP A 172 -12.96 9.74 2.35
CA ASP A 172 -14.05 9.02 3.01
C ASP A 172 -13.82 8.93 4.51
N SER A 173 -12.59 8.69 4.96
CA SER A 173 -12.21 8.69 6.38
C SER A 173 -12.46 10.05 7.03
N TYR A 174 -12.07 11.14 6.36
CA TYR A 174 -12.43 12.49 6.77
C TYR A 174 -13.95 12.66 6.90
N LYS A 175 -14.73 12.18 5.92
CA LYS A 175 -16.19 12.28 5.96
C LYS A 175 -16.81 11.49 7.10
N ILE A 176 -16.33 10.28 7.37
CA ILE A 176 -16.75 9.43 8.49
C ILE A 176 -16.56 10.16 9.83
N ILE A 177 -15.38 10.75 10.08
CA ILE A 177 -15.14 11.55 11.29
C ILE A 177 -16.03 12.80 11.31
N SER A 178 -16.13 13.51 10.18
CA SER A 178 -16.88 14.78 10.08
C SER A 178 -18.36 14.63 10.45
N ARG A 179 -18.94 13.44 10.20
CA ARG A 179 -20.33 13.07 10.50
C ARG A 179 -20.52 12.27 11.78
N CYS A 180 -19.48 12.18 12.63
CA CYS A 180 -19.51 11.55 13.95
C CYS A 180 -19.62 10.01 13.95
N ASP A 181 -19.34 9.33 12.83
CA ASP A 181 -19.36 7.86 12.77
C ASP A 181 -18.07 7.22 13.33
N ALA A 182 -16.99 7.98 13.42
CA ALA A 182 -15.74 7.63 14.10
C ALA A 182 -15.12 8.87 14.75
N ASP A 183 -14.20 8.64 15.68
CA ASP A 183 -13.35 9.68 16.26
C ASP A 183 -11.93 9.63 15.69
N VAL A 184 -11.49 8.44 15.27
CA VAL A 184 -10.19 8.20 14.63
C VAL A 184 -10.35 7.33 13.40
N MET A 185 -9.57 7.59 12.35
CA MET A 185 -9.45 6.72 11.18
C MET A 185 -7.98 6.46 10.84
N ILE A 186 -7.61 5.18 10.78
CA ILE A 186 -6.34 4.72 10.18
C ILE A 186 -6.60 4.55 8.68
N CYS A 187 -6.05 5.42 7.84
CA CYS A 187 -6.46 5.48 6.43
C CYS A 187 -5.32 5.71 5.45
N GLY A 188 -5.52 5.34 4.18
CA GLY A 188 -4.51 5.54 3.14
C GLY A 188 -4.58 4.46 2.06
N GLY A 189 -3.43 3.97 1.61
CA GLY A 189 -3.39 2.86 0.67
C GLY A 189 -2.06 2.14 0.57
N ALA A 190 -2.10 0.96 -0.04
CA ALA A 190 -0.94 0.12 -0.30
C ALA A 190 -1.08 -0.62 -1.63
N GLU A 191 0.04 -0.82 -2.32
CA GLU A 191 0.09 -1.52 -3.60
C GLU A 191 1.42 -2.27 -3.78
N ALA A 192 1.36 -3.43 -4.42
CA ALA A 192 2.53 -4.27 -4.73
C ALA A 192 2.36 -4.95 -6.11
N ALA A 193 2.15 -4.12 -7.14
CA ALA A 193 1.82 -4.58 -8.50
C ALA A 193 3.03 -4.74 -9.43
N ILE A 194 4.26 -4.74 -8.89
CA ILE A 194 5.48 -5.02 -9.66
C ILE A 194 5.60 -6.54 -9.82
N THR A 195 4.76 -7.08 -10.69
CA THR A 195 4.63 -8.51 -10.99
C THR A 195 4.64 -8.72 -12.50
N PRO A 196 4.90 -9.94 -13.01
CA PRO A 196 4.84 -10.24 -14.43
C PRO A 196 3.53 -9.77 -15.10
N MET A 197 2.35 -10.07 -14.53
CA MET A 197 1.08 -9.60 -15.12
C MET A 197 0.86 -8.10 -14.94
N GLY A 198 1.31 -7.51 -13.83
CA GLY A 198 1.22 -6.07 -13.61
C GLY A 198 2.02 -5.29 -14.65
N VAL A 199 3.32 -5.59 -14.76
CA VAL A 199 4.21 -4.93 -15.71
C VAL A 199 3.79 -5.24 -17.15
N GLY A 200 3.48 -6.50 -17.46
CA GLY A 200 3.05 -6.91 -18.80
C GLY A 200 1.73 -6.26 -19.22
N GLY A 201 0.76 -6.18 -18.31
CA GLY A 201 -0.52 -5.55 -18.54
C GLY A 201 -0.39 -4.06 -18.89
N PHE A 202 0.31 -3.29 -18.04
CA PHE A 202 0.53 -1.86 -18.30
C PHE A 202 1.44 -1.59 -19.51
N ALA A 203 2.42 -2.46 -19.76
CA ALA A 203 3.26 -2.40 -20.95
C ALA A 203 2.44 -2.62 -22.24
N SER A 204 1.50 -3.58 -22.24
CA SER A 204 0.66 -3.90 -23.41
C SER A 204 -0.21 -2.71 -23.86
N MET A 205 -0.68 -1.90 -22.91
CA MET A 205 -1.44 -0.67 -23.18
C MET A 205 -0.54 0.55 -23.45
N ARG A 206 0.79 0.37 -23.52
CA ARG A 206 1.78 1.44 -23.73
C ARG A 206 1.72 2.54 -22.68
N ALA A 207 1.41 2.18 -21.43
CA ALA A 207 1.32 3.16 -20.34
C ALA A 207 2.65 3.30 -19.58
N LEU A 208 3.52 2.30 -19.63
CA LEU A 208 4.83 2.33 -18.98
C LEU A 208 5.88 3.02 -19.86
N SER A 209 6.77 3.78 -19.22
CA SER A 209 8.02 4.24 -19.84
C SER A 209 8.87 3.03 -20.24
N THR A 210 9.50 3.11 -21.42
CA THR A 210 10.41 2.06 -21.92
C THR A 210 11.86 2.49 -21.97
N ARG A 211 12.21 3.60 -21.30
CA ARG A 211 13.58 4.11 -21.15
C ARG A 211 14.41 3.25 -20.19
N ASN A 212 14.65 2.01 -20.59
CA ASN A 212 15.32 0.99 -19.79
C ASN A 212 16.84 1.25 -19.63
N ASP A 213 17.43 2.04 -20.53
CA ASP A 213 18.84 2.43 -20.57
C ASP A 213 19.20 3.54 -19.58
N GLU A 214 18.23 4.38 -19.21
CA GLU A 214 18.39 5.46 -18.23
C GLU A 214 17.24 5.43 -17.19
N PRO A 215 17.15 4.38 -16.34
CA PRO A 215 16.04 4.19 -15.40
C PRO A 215 15.81 5.41 -14.50
N GLU A 216 16.89 6.04 -14.05
CA GLU A 216 16.86 7.21 -13.18
C GLU A 216 16.31 8.48 -13.85
N ARG A 217 16.17 8.46 -15.18
CA ARG A 217 15.59 9.57 -15.96
C ARG A 217 14.23 9.21 -16.55
N ALA A 218 13.71 8.00 -16.37
CA ALA A 218 12.45 7.56 -16.97
C ALA A 218 11.24 8.36 -16.45
N SER A 219 11.09 8.49 -15.13
CA SER A 219 9.99 9.26 -14.53
C SER A 219 10.30 10.76 -14.60
N ARG A 220 9.74 11.44 -15.61
CA ARG A 220 9.96 12.88 -15.88
C ARG A 220 8.63 13.63 -16.07
N PRO A 221 7.84 13.81 -15.00
CA PRO A 221 6.56 14.53 -15.09
C PRO A 221 6.75 15.92 -15.74
N PHE A 222 5.82 16.28 -16.64
CA PHE A 222 5.79 17.54 -17.39
C PHE A 222 6.93 17.76 -18.41
N ASP A 223 7.95 16.90 -18.44
CA ASP A 223 9.01 16.96 -19.44
C ASP A 223 8.48 16.63 -20.85
N ARG A 224 9.08 17.24 -21.87
CA ARG A 224 8.71 17.05 -23.29
C ARG A 224 8.95 15.62 -23.75
N GLU A 225 9.95 14.95 -23.21
CA GLU A 225 10.39 13.61 -23.59
C GLU A 225 9.81 12.49 -22.71
N ARG A 226 8.80 12.78 -21.89
CA ARG A 226 8.09 11.74 -21.13
C ARG A 226 7.40 10.76 -22.08
N ASP A 227 7.51 9.46 -21.81
CA ASP A 227 6.99 8.38 -22.67
C ASP A 227 6.05 7.40 -21.94
N GLY A 228 5.82 7.59 -20.64
CA GLY A 228 4.92 6.79 -19.81
C GLY A 228 5.17 7.01 -18.33
N PHE A 229 4.40 6.34 -17.47
CA PHE A 229 4.72 6.32 -16.04
C PHE A 229 5.72 5.20 -15.71
N VAL A 230 6.38 5.30 -14.56
CA VAL A 230 7.19 4.20 -14.01
C VAL A 230 6.39 3.56 -12.89
N ILE A 231 6.16 2.25 -12.98
CA ILE A 231 5.44 1.50 -11.95
C ILE A 231 6.24 1.47 -10.65
N GLY A 232 5.55 1.59 -9.52
CA GLY A 232 6.15 1.54 -8.20
C GLY A 232 5.26 0.76 -7.23
N GLU A 233 5.81 0.46 -6.07
CA GLU A 233 5.12 -0.21 -4.97
C GLU A 233 5.37 0.48 -3.63
N GLY A 234 4.57 0.16 -2.63
CA GLY A 234 4.69 0.70 -1.29
C GLY A 234 3.36 0.97 -0.61
N ALA A 235 3.39 1.77 0.45
CA ALA A 235 2.22 2.17 1.20
C ALA A 235 2.37 3.56 1.84
N GLY A 236 1.25 4.25 1.96
CA GLY A 236 1.13 5.50 2.71
C GLY A 236 -0.11 5.46 3.59
N ILE A 237 0.08 5.63 4.90
CA ILE A 237 -0.98 5.60 5.92
C ILE A 237 -0.96 6.89 6.72
N LEU A 238 -2.14 7.41 7.03
CA LEU A 238 -2.40 8.57 7.86
C LEU A 238 -3.27 8.17 9.05
N ILE A 239 -3.01 8.77 10.20
CA ILE A 239 -3.93 8.78 11.34
C ILE A 239 -4.69 10.09 11.30
N LEU A 240 -6.01 10.00 11.08
CA LEU A 240 -6.92 11.13 11.14
C LEU A 240 -7.67 11.11 12.45
N GLU A 241 -7.68 12.22 13.19
CA GLU A 241 -8.36 12.34 14.48
C GLU A 241 -9.30 13.54 14.49
N GLU A 242 -10.42 13.41 15.21
CA GLU A 242 -11.24 14.56 15.56
C GLU A 242 -10.41 15.57 16.36
N MET A 243 -10.41 16.85 15.96
CA MET A 243 -9.48 17.86 16.46
C MET A 243 -9.55 18.07 17.99
N GLY A 244 -10.71 17.90 18.63
CA GLY A 244 -10.86 18.01 20.07
C GLY A 244 -10.38 16.79 20.86
N LEU A 245 -10.13 15.67 20.17
CA LEU A 245 -9.64 14.40 20.74
C LEU A 245 -8.20 14.09 20.33
N ALA A 246 -7.64 14.84 19.38
CA ALA A 246 -6.30 14.65 18.85
C ALA A 246 -5.26 14.71 19.99
N VAL A 247 -4.42 13.66 20.04
CA VAL A 247 -3.32 13.49 21.02
C VAL A 247 -2.14 14.40 20.72
#